data_AF-A0A962VGT7-F1
#
_entry.id   AF-A0A962VGT7-F1
#
_cell.length_a   1.000
_cell.length_b   1.000
_cell.length_c   1.000
_cell.angle_alpha   90.00
_cell.angle_beta   90.00
_cell.angle_gamma   90.00
#
_symmetry.space_group_name_H-M   'P 1'
#
loop_
_entity.id
_entity.type
_entity.pdbx_description
1 polymer ?
#
loop_
_entity_poly.entity_id
_entity_poly.type
_entity_poly.pdbx_seq_one_letter_code
_entity_poly.pdbx_strand_id
1 'polypeptide(L)' 'DTQVKSVTVANVKGKQKRFGKISGRRQDWKKAYVTLAPGQEIDFLGTE' A
#
# COMPACT_ATOMS: atom_id res chain seq x y z
N ASP A 1 0.61 -18.97 8.74
CA ASP A 1 -0.60 -18.54 8.00
C ASP A 1 -1.38 -17.47 8.73
N THR A 2 -1.66 -16.36 8.05
CA THR A 2 -2.58 -15.31 8.50
C THR A 2 -3.83 -15.36 7.62
N GLN A 3 -5.01 -15.39 8.25
CA GLN A 3 -6.29 -15.55 7.59
C GLN A 3 -6.96 -14.18 7.41
N VAL A 4 -7.11 -13.80 6.15
CA VAL A 4 -7.67 -12.49 5.78
C VAL A 4 -9.18 -12.61 5.63
N LYS A 5 -9.92 -11.72 6.29
CA LYS A 5 -11.39 -11.66 6.20
C LYS A 5 -11.85 -10.84 4.99
N SER A 6 -11.23 -9.69 4.76
CA SER A 6 -11.59 -8.83 3.63
C SER A 6 -10.44 -7.90 3.23
N VAL A 7 -10.39 -7.56 1.95
CA VAL A 7 -9.44 -6.58 1.40
C VAL A 7 -10.19 -5.53 0.61
N THR A 8 -9.98 -4.26 0.94
CA THR A 8 -10.46 -3.14 0.14
C THR A 8 -9.27 -2.43 -0.50
N VAL A 9 -9.34 -2.22 -1.81
CA VAL A 9 -8.21 -1.70 -2.59
C VAL A 9 -8.53 -0.33 -3.18
N ALA A 10 -7.57 0.58 -3.14
CA ALA A 10 -7.63 1.88 -3.78
C ALA A 10 -6.43 2.08 -4.73
N ASN A 11 -6.69 2.53 -5.95
CA ASN A 11 -5.64 2.92 -6.90
C ASN A 11 -5.22 4.36 -6.62
N VAL A 12 -3.97 4.55 -6.18
CA VAL A 12 -3.41 5.87 -5.86
C VAL A 12 -2.56 6.35 -7.02
N LYS A 13 -2.99 7.45 -7.62
CA LYS A 13 -2.24 8.12 -8.69
C LYS A 13 -0.98 8.76 -8.10
N GLY A 14 0.16 8.46 -8.70
CA GLY A 14 1.44 9.06 -8.40
C GLY A 14 1.43 10.56 -8.68
N LYS A 15 2.06 11.33 -7.80
CA LYS A 15 2.09 12.79 -7.88
C LYS A 15 2.95 13.25 -9.05
N GLN A 16 2.49 14.28 -9.77
CA GLN A 16 3.30 14.96 -10.77
C GLN A 16 4.43 15.72 -10.08
N LYS A 17 5.67 15.52 -10.53
CA LYS A 17 6.87 16.09 -9.90
C LYS A 17 7.83 16.54 -10.98
N ARG A 18 8.64 17.54 -10.67
CA ARG A 18 9.61 18.11 -11.59
C ARG A 18 11.02 17.83 -11.07
N PHE A 19 11.93 17.46 -11.96
CA PHE A 19 13.36 17.42 -11.69
C PHE A 19 14.07 18.44 -12.58
N GLY A 20 14.55 19.53 -11.97
CA GLY A 20 15.13 20.65 -12.72
C GLY A 20 14.16 21.19 -13.76
N LYS A 21 14.49 21.07 -15.05
CA LYS A 21 13.62 21.50 -16.16
C LYS A 21 12.58 20.47 -16.59
N ILE A 22 12.75 19.20 -16.23
CA ILE A 22 11.95 18.07 -16.75
C ILE A 22 10.73 17.83 -15.86
N SER A 23 9.53 17.83 -16.47
CA SER A 23 8.30 17.41 -15.82
C SER A 23 8.16 15.89 -15.90
N GLY A 24 7.86 15.25 -14.77
CA GLY A 24 7.64 13.82 -14.67
C GLY A 24 6.52 13.49 -13.67
N ARG A 25 6.32 12.21 -13.42
CA ARG A 25 5.32 11.73 -12.46
C ARG A 25 5.88 10.54 -11.70
N ARG A 26 5.57 10.44 -10.42
CA ARG A 26 5.88 9.23 -9.63
C ARG A 26 5.02 8.07 -10.14
N GLN A 27 5.49 6.85 -9.95
CA GLN A 27 4.73 5.66 -10.32
C GLN A 27 3.41 5.60 -9.54
N ASP A 28 2.36 5.15 -10.23
CA ASP A 28 1.08 4.85 -9.60
C ASP A 28 1.25 3.62 -8.71
N TRP A 29 0.52 3.57 -7.60
CA TRP A 29 0.58 2.44 -6.68
C TRP A 29 -0.82 2.06 -6.21
N LYS A 30 -0.95 0.80 -5.81
CA LYS A 30 -2.19 0.22 -5.35
C LYS A 30 -2.10 0.09 -3.83
N LYS A 31 -2.96 0.78 -3.11
CA LYS A 31 -3.06 0.71 -1.64
C LYS A 31 -4.13 -0.29 -1.26
N ALA A 32 -3.83 -1.20 -0.35
CA ALA A 32 -4.78 -2.17 0.16
C ALA A 32 -5.00 -1.96 1.67
N TYR A 33 -6.26 -1.93 2.08
CA TYR A 33 -6.70 -2.02 3.47
C TYR A 33 -7.14 -3.45 3.71
N VAL A 34 -6.50 -4.12 4.67
CA VAL A 34 -6.69 -5.55 4.94
C VAL A 34 -7.29 -5.71 6.33
N THR A 35 -8.40 -6.44 6.41
CA THR A 35 -9.04 -6.81 7.68
C THR A 35 -8.75 -8.27 7.96
N LEU A 36 -8.18 -8.54 9.14
CA LEU A 36 -7.84 -9.89 9.58
C LEU A 36 -9.02 -10.57 10.27
N ALA A 37 -8.96 -11.90 10.34
CA ALA A 37 -9.87 -12.65 11.20
C ALA A 37 -9.62 -12.31 12.69
N PRO A 38 -10.66 -12.35 13.54
CA PRO A 38 -10.51 -12.08 14.96
C PRO A 38 -9.52 -13.05 15.61
N GLY A 39 -8.61 -12.53 16.43
CA GLY A 39 -7.56 -13.32 17.11
C GLY A 39 -6.28 -13.53 16.29
N GLN A 40 -6.19 -12.98 15.08
CA GLN A 40 -4.94 -12.92 14.31
C GLN A 40 -4.35 -11.52 14.33
N GLU A 41 -3.11 -11.42 14.80
CA GLU A 41 -2.31 -10.21 14.75
C GLU A 41 -1.23 -10.36 13.69
N ILE A 42 -0.95 -9.26 12.99
CA ILE A 42 0.21 -9.13 12.13
C ILE A 42 1.28 -8.38 12.93
N ASP A 43 2.47 -8.97 13.03
CA ASP A 43 3.63 -8.25 13.53
C ASP A 43 4.12 -7.29 12.44
N PHE A 44 3.81 -6.01 12.59
CA PHE A 44 4.20 -4.95 11.64
C PHE A 44 5.68 -4.58 11.75
N LEU A 45 6.39 -5.08 12.76
CA LEU A 45 7.80 -4.77 13.06
C LEU A 45 8.72 -5.98 12.86
N GLY A 46 8.24 -7.02 12.17
CA GLY A 46 9.02 -8.21 11.81
C GLY A 46 10.20 -7.87 10.89
N THR A 47 11.39 -8.01 11.47
CA THR A 47 12.74 -8.03 10.89
C THR A 47 12.88 -8.83 9.59
N GLU A 48 13.62 -8.24 8.65
CA GLU A 48 14.14 -8.75 7.35
C GLU A 48 13.17 -8.92 6.18
#